data_AF-A0A821MI50-F1
#
_entry.id   AF-A0A821MI50-F1
#
_cell.length_a   1.000
_cell.length_b   1.000
_cell.length_c   1.000
_cell.angle_alpha   90.00
_cell.angle_beta   90.00
_cell.angle_gamma   90.00
#
_symmetry.space_group_name_H-M   'P 1'
#
loop_
_entity.id
_entity.type
_entity.pdbx_description
1 polymer ?
#
loop_
_entity_poly.entity_id
_entity_poly.type
_entity_poly.pdbx_seq_one_letter_code
_entity_poly.pdbx_strand_id
1 'polypeptide(L)'
;YTGSGRTTLIKKIIGENIVHETISGTNYEQIKCLDKHLTFIKTSTFETNDKSWYEVQEFIRNDLLPIHAIWLLLHYQSDIDENLLNQLKMLPRAPSFIILNKTDFLQSHSFCCQSELEKYMKYFDDTNQNDFPNYFRNNQI
;
A
#
# COMPACT_ATOMS: atom_id res chain seq x y z
N TYR A 1 -7.96 7.25 6.13
CA TYR A 1 -6.51 6.91 6.19
C TYR A 1 -5.65 8.08 5.70
N THR A 2 -5.77 9.25 6.32
CA THR A 2 -4.83 10.38 6.13
C THR A 2 -3.65 10.21 7.10
N GLY A 3 -2.45 10.64 6.71
CA GLY A 3 -1.26 10.52 7.59
C GLY A 3 -0.60 9.14 7.65
N SER A 4 -0.91 8.22 6.73
CA SER A 4 -0.26 6.89 6.63
C SER A 4 1.20 6.93 6.17
N GLY A 5 1.80 8.12 5.98
CA GLY A 5 3.21 8.28 5.61
C GLY A 5 3.58 7.89 4.17
N ARG A 6 2.59 7.76 3.27
CA ARG A 6 2.79 7.42 1.84
C ARG A 6 3.82 8.31 1.15
N THR A 7 3.68 9.64 1.26
CA THR A 7 4.63 10.58 0.65
C THR A 7 6.04 10.43 1.25
N THR A 8 6.16 10.23 2.56
CA THR A 8 7.44 10.02 3.22
C THR A 8 8.12 8.74 2.77
N LEU A 9 7.37 7.63 2.67
CA LEU A 9 7.87 6.35 2.17
C LEU A 9 8.33 6.47 0.71
N ILE A 10 7.49 7.06 -0.15
CA ILE A 10 7.79 7.27 -1.57
C ILE A 10 9.08 8.09 -1.69
N LYS A 11 9.19 9.24 -0.99
CA LYS A 11 10.40 10.08 -0.98
C LYS A 11 11.64 9.33 -0.51
N LYS A 12 11.53 8.47 0.51
CA LYS A 12 12.66 7.62 0.97
C LYS A 12 13.13 6.64 -0.11
N ILE A 13 12.23 6.11 -0.95
CA ILE A 13 12.57 5.17 -2.01
C ILE A 13 13.21 5.89 -3.21
N ILE A 14 12.61 7.01 -3.63
CA ILE A 14 12.99 7.65 -4.89
C ILE A 14 14.08 8.71 -4.73
N GLY A 15 14.19 9.38 -3.58
CA GLY A 15 15.12 10.47 -3.32
C GLY A 15 14.51 11.85 -3.60
N GLU A 16 15.34 12.83 -3.98
CA GLU A 16 14.97 14.25 -4.06
C GLU A 16 14.51 14.72 -5.47
N ASN A 17 14.88 14.00 -6.54
CA ASN A 17 14.49 14.34 -7.92
C ASN A 17 13.09 13.80 -8.27
N ILE A 18 12.07 14.52 -7.84
CA ILE A 18 10.67 14.09 -7.96
C ILE A 18 9.80 15.17 -8.59
N VAL A 19 8.90 14.74 -9.48
CA VAL A 19 7.89 15.61 -10.08
C VAL A 19 6.52 15.15 -9.61
N HIS A 20 5.73 16.10 -9.10
CA HIS A 20 4.37 15.87 -8.61
C HIS A 20 3.36 16.43 -9.63
N GLU A 21 2.44 15.61 -10.08
CA GLU A 21 1.39 15.98 -11.03
C GLU A 21 0.03 15.46 -10.55
N THR A 22 -0.99 16.31 -10.51
CA THR A 22 -2.36 15.86 -10.27
C THR A 22 -2.90 15.23 -11.55
N ILE A 23 -3.49 14.04 -11.46
CA ILE A 23 -4.13 13.40 -12.60
C ILE A 23 -5.49 14.08 -12.81
N SER A 24 -5.61 14.83 -13.91
CA SER A 24 -6.77 15.68 -14.20
C SER A 24 -8.09 14.91 -14.10
N GLY A 25 -9.09 15.52 -13.45
CA GLY A 25 -10.41 14.92 -13.26
C GLY A 25 -10.47 13.81 -12.21
N THR A 26 -9.39 13.59 -11.44
CA THR A 26 -9.33 12.53 -10.43
C THR A 26 -8.77 13.01 -9.09
N ASN A 27 -8.95 12.20 -8.04
CA ASN A 27 -8.36 12.43 -6.71
C ASN A 27 -6.96 11.81 -6.55
N TYR A 28 -6.28 11.52 -7.67
CA TYR A 28 -4.96 10.89 -7.66
C TYR A 28 -3.85 11.88 -7.98
N GLU A 29 -2.70 11.64 -7.36
CA GLU A 29 -1.46 12.36 -7.59
C GLU A 29 -0.41 11.38 -8.09
N GLN A 30 0.25 11.75 -9.18
CA GLN A 30 1.36 11.03 -9.78
C GLN A 30 2.68 11.63 -9.28
N ILE A 31 3.58 10.77 -8.83
CA ILE A 31 4.94 11.13 -8.40
C ILE A 31 5.91 10.40 -9.32
N LYS A 32 6.58 11.14 -10.20
CA LYS A 32 7.53 10.60 -11.17
C LYS A 32 8.96 10.79 -10.70
N CYS A 33 9.75 9.73 -10.75
CA CYS A 33 11.20 9.76 -10.62
C CYS A 33 11.80 9.49 -12.00
N LEU A 34 12.22 10.57 -12.66
CA LEU A 34 12.67 10.53 -14.06
C LEU A 34 13.92 9.66 -14.25
N ASP A 35 14.85 9.73 -13.30
CA ASP A 35 16.13 9.01 -13.34
C ASP A 35 15.97 7.48 -13.21
N LYS A 36 14.86 7.02 -12.61
CA LYS A 36 14.61 5.60 -12.31
C LYS A 36 13.49 4.98 -13.15
N HIS A 37 12.90 5.75 -14.07
CA HIS A 37 11.70 5.36 -14.82
C HIS A 37 10.57 4.82 -13.91
N LEU A 38 10.45 5.40 -12.71
CA LEU A 38 9.54 4.93 -11.67
C LEU A 38 8.44 5.96 -11.45
N THR A 39 7.20 5.49 -11.44
CA THR A 39 6.03 6.31 -11.19
C THR A 39 5.24 5.73 -10.03
N PHE A 40 4.97 6.54 -9.02
CA PHE A 40 3.99 6.24 -8.00
C PHE A 40 2.69 6.98 -8.31
N ILE A 41 1.57 6.33 -8.03
CA ILE A 41 0.25 6.95 -8.06
C ILE A 41 -0.32 6.79 -6.66
N LYS A 42 -0.72 7.90 -6.04
CA LYS A 42 -1.33 7.88 -4.70
C LYS A 42 -2.68 8.58 -4.73
N THR A 43 -3.62 8.06 -3.96
CA THR A 43 -4.86 8.77 -3.64
C THR A 43 -4.55 9.94 -2.69
N SER A 44 -5.06 11.13 -3.01
CA SER A 44 -4.94 12.31 -2.14
C SER A 44 -5.61 12.08 -0.79
N THR A 45 -6.82 11.52 -0.81
CA THR A 45 -7.59 11.08 0.34
C THR A 45 -8.09 9.65 0.09
N PHE A 46 -8.12 8.83 1.14
CA PHE A 46 -8.68 7.48 1.06
C PHE A 46 -9.39 7.13 2.37
N GLU A 47 -10.63 6.68 2.23
CA GLU A 47 -11.45 6.17 3.31
C GLU A 47 -11.71 4.69 3.04
N THR A 48 -11.75 3.86 4.09
CA THR A 48 -12.04 2.43 3.94
C THR A 48 -13.55 2.22 3.85
N ASN A 49 -14.14 2.70 2.77
CA ASN A 49 -15.54 2.49 2.42
C ASN A 49 -15.65 1.98 0.98
N ASP A 50 -16.78 1.36 0.66
CA ASP A 50 -16.99 0.71 -0.64
C ASP A 50 -16.86 1.70 -1.81
N LYS A 51 -17.25 2.96 -1.60
CA LYS A 51 -17.11 4.01 -2.62
C LYS A 51 -15.64 4.26 -2.98
N SER A 52 -14.76 4.44 -1.99
CA SER A 52 -13.33 4.68 -2.25
C SER A 52 -12.68 3.48 -2.94
N TRP A 53 -13.07 2.27 -2.55
CA TRP A 53 -12.60 1.04 -3.19
C TRP A 53 -13.07 0.91 -4.64
N TYR A 54 -14.34 1.24 -4.90
CA TYR A 54 -14.87 1.30 -6.26
C TYR A 54 -14.10 2.31 -7.13
N GLU A 55 -13.80 3.51 -6.61
CA GLU A 55 -13.00 4.51 -7.32
C GLU A 55 -11.58 4.02 -7.66
N VAL A 56 -10.97 3.20 -6.80
CA VAL A 56 -9.68 2.55 -7.07
C VAL A 56 -9.81 1.49 -8.16
N GLN A 57 -10.83 0.63 -8.06
CA GLN A 57 -11.08 -0.41 -9.07
C GLN A 57 -11.31 0.21 -10.45
N GLU A 58 -12.12 1.25 -10.55
CA GLU A 58 -12.39 1.94 -11.82
C GLU A 58 -11.15 2.65 -12.35
N PHE A 59 -10.34 3.28 -11.49
CA PHE A 59 -9.09 3.88 -11.92
C PHE A 59 -8.14 2.84 -12.56
N ILE A 60 -8.03 1.66 -11.94
CA ILE A 60 -7.19 0.57 -12.45
C ILE A 60 -7.79 -0.02 -13.74
N ARG A 61 -9.11 -0.27 -13.77
CA ARG A 61 -9.79 -0.88 -14.93
C ARG A 61 -9.77 0.00 -16.18
N ASN A 62 -9.77 1.32 -16.02
CA ASN A 62 -9.75 2.24 -17.15
C ASN A 62 -8.38 2.28 -17.86
N ASP A 63 -7.36 1.55 -17.37
CA ASP A 63 -6.04 1.36 -17.99
C ASP A 63 -5.37 2.67 -18.45
N LEU A 64 -5.69 3.80 -17.79
CA LEU A 64 -5.14 5.11 -18.12
C LEU A 64 -3.61 5.12 -17.98
N LEU A 65 -3.09 4.29 -17.06
CA LEU A 65 -1.67 4.08 -16.82
C LEU A 65 -1.44 2.59 -16.48
N PRO A 66 -0.34 1.97 -16.96
CA PRO A 66 -0.02 0.60 -16.61
C PRO A 66 0.33 0.48 -15.12
N ILE A 67 -0.47 -0.29 -14.37
CA ILE A 67 -0.25 -0.57 -12.95
C ILE A 67 0.52 -1.87 -12.80
N HIS A 68 1.74 -1.78 -12.29
CA HIS A 68 2.64 -2.94 -12.12
C HIS A 68 2.59 -3.55 -10.71
N ALA A 69 2.18 -2.78 -9.71
CA ALA A 69 2.04 -3.23 -8.32
C ALA A 69 1.11 -2.28 -7.56
N ILE A 70 0.43 -2.79 -6.54
CA ILE A 70 -0.48 -2.03 -5.68
C ILE A 70 -0.01 -2.13 -4.24
N TRP A 71 0.14 -0.99 -3.56
CA TRP A 71 0.62 -0.95 -2.18
C TRP A 71 -0.47 -0.43 -1.25
N LEU A 72 -0.97 -1.28 -0.37
CA LEU A 72 -1.86 -0.91 0.72
C LEU A 72 -1.01 -0.53 1.94
N LEU A 73 -0.83 0.78 2.16
CA LEU A 73 -0.04 1.29 3.28
C LEU A 73 -0.90 1.51 4.52
N LEU A 74 -0.66 0.72 5.57
CA LEU A 74 -1.42 0.72 6.82
C LEU A 74 -0.58 1.27 7.97
N HIS A 75 -1.26 1.83 8.98
CA HIS A 75 -0.62 2.10 10.26
C HIS A 75 -0.51 0.78 11.04
N TYR A 76 0.52 0.59 11.88
CA TYR A 76 0.61 -0.62 12.71
C TYR A 76 -0.56 -0.81 13.71
N GLN A 77 -1.34 0.25 13.95
CA GLN A 77 -2.55 0.22 14.79
C GLN A 77 -3.83 0.06 13.96
N SER A 78 -3.72 -0.02 12.64
CA SER A 78 -4.88 -0.20 11.77
C SER A 78 -5.39 -1.62 11.90
N ASP A 79 -6.70 -1.75 12.12
CA ASP A 79 -7.38 -3.02 11.99
C ASP A 79 -7.44 -3.43 10.52
N ILE A 80 -6.97 -4.65 10.26
CA ILE A 80 -7.22 -5.35 9.00
C ILE A 80 -8.41 -6.25 9.25
N ASP A 81 -9.54 -5.89 8.66
CA ASP A 81 -10.73 -6.75 8.66
C ASP A 81 -10.83 -7.52 7.34
N GLU A 82 -11.73 -8.51 7.32
CA GLU A 82 -11.97 -9.37 6.16
C GLU A 82 -12.50 -8.57 4.96
N ASN A 83 -13.25 -7.49 5.19
CA ASN A 83 -13.78 -6.65 4.12
C ASN A 83 -12.64 -5.94 3.37
N LEU A 84 -11.67 -5.36 4.09
CA LEU A 84 -10.49 -4.73 3.52
C LEU A 84 -9.70 -5.71 2.65
N LEU A 85 -9.50 -6.93 3.13
CA LEU A 85 -8.80 -7.99 2.39
C LEU A 85 -9.57 -8.43 1.15
N ASN A 86 -10.89 -8.57 1.25
CA ASN A 86 -11.74 -8.91 0.11
C ASN A 86 -11.71 -7.82 -0.95
N GLN A 87 -11.76 -6.55 -0.56
CA GLN A 87 -11.63 -5.42 -1.49
C GLN A 87 -10.27 -5.41 -2.21
N LEU A 88 -9.17 -5.73 -1.49
CA LEU A 88 -7.84 -5.84 -2.08
C LEU A 88 -7.76 -6.99 -3.09
N LYS A 89 -8.38 -8.14 -2.79
CA LYS A 89 -8.47 -9.30 -3.72
C LYS A 89 -9.28 -9.01 -4.98
N MET A 90 -10.21 -8.05 -4.92
CA MET A 90 -11.02 -7.64 -6.07
C MET A 90 -10.29 -6.67 -7.01
N LEU A 91 -9.09 -6.20 -6.65
CA LEU A 91 -8.33 -5.31 -7.52
C LEU A 91 -7.79 -6.07 -8.76
N PRO A 92 -7.89 -5.48 -9.96
CA PRO A 92 -7.44 -6.15 -11.18
C PRO A 92 -5.91 -6.34 -11.25
N ARG A 93 -5.49 -7.51 -11.78
CA ARG A 93 -4.24 -7.85 -12.52
C ARG A 93 -2.85 -7.52 -11.93
N ALA A 94 -2.70 -6.60 -10.98
CA ALA A 94 -1.41 -6.23 -10.43
C ALA A 94 -1.18 -6.88 -9.06
N PRO A 95 0.04 -7.34 -8.76
CA PRO A 95 0.37 -7.87 -7.44
C PRO A 95 0.14 -6.81 -6.37
N SER A 96 -0.60 -7.19 -5.32
CA SER A 96 -0.94 -6.34 -4.19
C SER A 96 -0.08 -6.66 -2.98
N PHE A 97 0.44 -5.62 -2.32
CA PHE A 97 1.31 -5.71 -1.15
C PHE A 97 0.70 -4.91 -0.01
N ILE A 98 0.64 -5.51 1.18
CA ILE A 98 0.32 -4.78 2.41
C ILE A 98 1.64 -4.32 3.03
N ILE A 99 1.76 -3.02 3.28
CA ILE A 99 2.95 -2.44 3.88
C ILE A 99 2.54 -1.81 5.21
N LEU A 100 3.14 -2.28 6.29
CA LEU A 100 2.96 -1.70 7.63
C LEU A 100 3.92 -0.54 7.80
N ASN A 101 3.39 0.64 8.10
CA ASN A 101 4.17 1.84 8.33
C ASN A 101 4.23 2.20 9.82
N LYS A 102 5.26 2.97 10.19
CA LYS A 102 5.59 3.39 11.56
C LYS A 102 5.86 2.20 12.50
N THR A 103 6.58 1.21 11.99
CA THR A 103 6.99 0.02 12.75
C THR A 103 8.11 0.29 13.74
N ASP A 104 8.74 1.46 13.71
CA ASP A 104 9.69 1.95 14.72
C ASP A 104 9.07 1.98 16.13
N PHE A 105 7.76 2.22 16.24
CA PHE A 105 7.02 2.13 17.50
C PHE A 105 6.91 0.70 18.05
N LEU A 106 6.99 -0.31 17.19
CA LEU A 106 7.00 -1.72 17.60
C LEU A 106 8.35 -2.06 18.26
N GLN A 107 9.46 -1.54 17.72
CA GLN A 107 10.79 -1.82 18.28
C GLN A 107 11.01 -1.24 19.69
N SER A 108 10.29 -0.18 20.06
CA SER A 108 10.41 0.43 21.40
C SER A 108 9.61 -0.30 22.49
N HIS A 109 8.71 -1.22 22.13
CA HIS A 109 7.89 -2.00 23.05
C HIS A 109 8.13 -3.50 22.85
N SER A 110 9.25 -3.99 23.38
CA SER A 110 9.82 -5.34 23.20
C SER A 110 8.91 -6.53 23.56
N PHE A 111 7.72 -6.34 24.12
CA PHE A 111 6.80 -7.41 24.54
C PHE A 111 5.44 -7.46 23.80
N CYS A 112 5.05 -6.42 23.06
CA CYS A 112 3.71 -6.34 22.43
C CYS A 112 3.70 -6.77 20.96
N CYS A 113 4.88 -6.91 20.34
CA CYS A 113 4.99 -6.93 18.89
C CYS A 113 4.77 -8.30 18.27
N GLN A 114 4.97 -9.36 19.04
CA GLN A 114 4.86 -10.72 18.51
C GLN A 114 3.40 -11.09 18.20
N SER A 115 2.45 -10.79 19.08
CA SER A 115 1.02 -11.08 18.83
C SER A 115 0.43 -10.22 17.70
N GLU A 116 0.85 -8.96 17.59
CA GLU A 116 0.42 -8.09 16.49
C GLU A 116 1.05 -8.51 15.15
N LEU A 117 2.34 -8.85 15.13
CA LEU A 117 2.98 -9.42 13.93
C LEU A 117 2.36 -10.77 13.55
N GLU A 118 2.04 -11.63 14.51
CA GLU A 118 1.36 -12.90 14.29
C GLU A 118 -0.05 -12.71 13.71
N LYS A 119 -0.78 -11.67 14.12
CA LYS A 119 -2.05 -11.27 13.47
C LYS A 119 -1.82 -11.01 11.97
N TYR A 120 -0.80 -10.23 11.60
CA TYR A 120 -0.48 -9.95 10.20
C TYR A 120 0.06 -11.18 9.45
N MET A 121 0.94 -11.99 10.05
CA MET A 121 1.54 -13.17 9.43
C MET A 121 0.51 -14.28 9.17
N LYS A 122 -0.41 -14.51 10.12
CA LYS A 122 -1.51 -15.47 9.93
C LYS A 122 -2.37 -15.10 8.71
N TYR A 123 -2.61 -13.81 8.48
CA TYR A 123 -3.33 -13.38 7.27
C TYR A 123 -2.56 -13.70 5.99
N PHE A 124 -1.23 -13.57 5.98
CA PHE A 124 -0.43 -13.92 4.82
C PHE A 124 -0.48 -15.42 4.51
N ASP A 125 -0.39 -16.27 5.53
CA ASP A 125 -0.46 -17.72 5.36
C ASP A 125 -1.82 -18.19 4.81
N ASP A 126 -2.93 -17.59 5.25
CA ASP A 126 -4.27 -17.88 4.73
C ASP A 126 -4.49 -17.38 3.30
N THR A 127 -3.77 -16.32 2.87
CA THR A 127 -3.81 -15.82 1.48
C THR A 127 -2.85 -16.54 0.53
N ASN A 128 -1.76 -17.10 1.04
CA ASN A 128 -0.72 -17.81 0.26
C ASN A 128 -1.14 -19.21 -0.22
N GLN A 129 -2.29 -19.71 0.21
CA GLN A 129 -2.89 -20.91 -0.39
C GLN A 129 -3.51 -20.65 -1.78
N ASN A 130 -3.61 -19.38 -2.22
CA ASN A 130 -4.00 -19.00 -3.57
C ASN A 130 -3.06 -17.91 -4.13
N ASP A 131 -2.00 -18.32 -4.83
CA ASP A 131 -1.26 -17.56 -5.86
C ASP A 131 -0.64 -16.19 -5.52
N PHE A 132 0.10 -16.04 -4.42
CA PHE A 132 1.01 -14.88 -4.24
C PHE A 132 2.43 -15.31 -3.84
N PRO A 133 3.49 -14.80 -4.51
CA PRO A 133 4.86 -15.12 -4.15
C PRO A 133 5.32 -14.38 -2.88
N ASN A 134 5.89 -15.16 -1.95
CA ASN A 134 6.48 -14.73 -0.68
C ASN A 134 7.54 -13.63 -0.84
N TYR A 135 7.25 -12.41 -0.35
CA TYR A 135 8.24 -11.32 -0.28
C TYR A 135 8.14 -10.50 1.02
N PHE A 136 8.17 -11.16 2.17
CA PHE A 136 8.64 -10.51 3.40
C PHE A 136 10.05 -11.00 3.72
N ARG A 137 11.06 -10.25 3.24
CA ARG A 137 12.38 -10.26 3.88
C ARG A 137 12.46 -9.04 4.77
N ASN A 138 12.63 -9.30 6.06
CA ASN A 138 12.99 -8.32 7.08
C ASN A 138 14.16 -7.45 6.58
N ASN A 139 13.89 -6.20 6.21
CA ASN A 139 14.94 -5.21 6.06
C ASN A 139 15.27 -4.70 7.48
N GLN A 140 16.15 -5.44 8.16
CA GLN A 140 16.98 -4.85 9.20
C GLN A 140 18.04 -4.01 8.48
N ILE A 141 17.90 -2.69 8.55
CA ILE A 141 18.98 -1.72 8.31
C ILE A 141 19.45 -1.26 9.68
#